data_AF-A0A9D0TFP7-F1
#
_entry.id   AF-A0A9D0TFP7-F1
#
_cell.length_a   1.000
_cell.length_b   1.000
_cell.length_c   1.000
_cell.angle_alpha   90.00
_cell.angle_beta   90.00
_cell.angle_gamma   90.00
#
_symmetry.space_group_name_H-M   'P 1'
#
loop_
_entity.id
_entity.type
_entity.pdbx_description
1 polymer ?
#
loop_
_entity_poly.entity_id
_entity_poly.type
_entity_poly.pdbx_seq_one_letter_code
_entity_poly.pdbx_strand_id
1 'polypeptide(L)'
;MKNNPDLSREGDDALLLARRSLDQGDPWGALDSCREYCARNGNDADALDLLGQCLASTGDLPGAGNAVDRAIRIAPDRARYYIHLGEVNVQMGRAREALGCFQHAMQLAPQDAGILNDSAMALWGMGRLEDARSLLQRAVEADPGNLLVRRNMRLVSARMIDHWHFAMLNDDARNTQFEAAIRRAVQKGSRVLDIGAGSGLLSMMAARAGATQVTACEVNPALAGQAREMIRDNGYSDRVRVLNKLSQQIDPDTDFPPKTRPDVLLAEVFDTLLIGEGALATIDHARRHLLAPGATVIPCAGELYGVLLESESLWREGAVDSVSGFDLAALNRFRPDTVSLSPAAAGGRVLSDDACIFSFDFTAEAGASPDSVRLDIPVRNKGMCHGLLVWFRLQLDDELTFDNRPQFEADGLVSDNRTHWQPVVKLLVPALPVEPGMTIRVEARHNRSNVALQVYDPVSGEPLG
;
A
#
# COMPACT_ATOMS: atom_id res chain seq x y z
N MET A 1 29.48 9.33 -61.01
CA MET A 1 28.72 10.27 -60.16
C MET A 1 29.71 10.91 -59.21
N LYS A 2 29.89 12.23 -59.30
CA LYS A 2 30.86 12.97 -58.47
C LYS A 2 30.25 13.14 -57.07
N ASN A 3 30.93 12.63 -56.03
CA ASN A 3 30.65 13.02 -54.65
C ASN A 3 30.89 14.53 -54.53
N ASN A 4 29.84 15.29 -54.28
CA ASN A 4 29.91 16.73 -54.11
C ASN A 4 30.07 17.03 -52.59
N PRO A 5 31.24 17.46 -52.12
CA PRO A 5 31.54 17.61 -50.69
C PRO A 5 30.72 18.71 -49.98
N ASP A 6 30.07 19.61 -50.72
CA ASP A 6 29.17 20.62 -50.14
C ASP A 6 27.83 20.02 -49.68
N LEU A 7 27.31 19.00 -50.37
CA LEU A 7 26.04 18.34 -50.01
C LEU A 7 26.15 17.49 -48.74
N SER A 8 27.34 16.94 -48.46
CA SER A 8 27.60 16.24 -47.19
C SER A 8 27.63 17.20 -46.01
N ARG A 9 28.15 18.43 -46.21
CA ARG A 9 28.29 19.43 -45.14
C ARG A 9 26.94 20.08 -44.79
N GLU A 10 26.12 20.39 -45.80
CA GLU A 10 24.74 20.87 -45.59
C GLU A 10 23.83 19.79 -44.97
N GLY A 11 24.07 18.51 -45.29
CA GLY A 11 23.38 17.39 -44.66
C GLY A 11 23.72 17.25 -43.18
N ASP A 12 25.01 17.28 -42.83
CA ASP A 12 25.48 17.21 -41.44
C ASP A 12 24.95 18.38 -40.60
N ASP A 13 24.82 19.58 -41.20
CA ASP A 13 24.23 20.76 -40.56
C ASP A 13 22.72 20.60 -40.29
N ALA A 14 21.97 19.95 -41.20
CA ALA A 14 20.53 19.72 -41.03
C ALA A 14 20.23 18.71 -39.91
N LEU A 15 21.03 17.66 -39.77
CA LEU A 15 20.88 16.68 -38.68
C LEU A 15 21.27 17.29 -37.32
N LEU A 16 22.33 18.09 -37.29
CA LEU A 16 22.73 18.83 -36.10
C LEU A 16 21.67 19.87 -35.69
N LEU A 17 21.06 20.56 -36.66
CA LEU A 17 19.95 21.47 -36.42
C LEU A 17 18.75 20.74 -35.85
N ALA A 18 18.35 19.60 -36.43
CA ALA A 18 17.24 18.80 -35.94
C ALA A 18 17.48 18.36 -34.48
N ARG A 19 18.70 17.93 -34.15
CA ARG A 19 19.07 17.56 -32.77
C ARG A 19 18.93 18.75 -31.82
N ARG A 20 19.45 19.92 -32.20
CA ARG A 20 19.35 21.14 -31.39
C ARG A 20 17.91 21.61 -31.21
N SER A 21 17.09 21.56 -32.25
CA SER A 21 15.67 21.91 -32.17
C SER A 21 14.93 20.99 -31.21
N LEU A 22 15.21 19.68 -31.25
CA LEU A 22 14.64 18.73 -30.30
C LEU A 22 15.08 19.02 -28.86
N ASP A 23 16.38 19.28 -28.65
CA ASP A 23 16.93 19.64 -27.32
C ASP A 23 16.36 20.98 -26.79
N GLN A 24 15.92 21.88 -27.68
CA GLN A 24 15.27 23.15 -27.35
C GLN A 24 13.74 23.05 -27.15
N GLY A 25 13.16 21.85 -27.31
CA GLY A 25 11.72 21.63 -27.16
C GLY A 25 10.89 22.02 -28.38
N ASP A 26 11.49 22.09 -29.57
CA ASP A 26 10.78 22.25 -30.86
C ASP A 26 10.80 20.92 -31.65
N PRO A 27 9.91 19.97 -31.30
CA PRO A 27 9.87 18.66 -31.96
C PRO A 27 9.33 18.73 -33.39
N TRP A 28 8.54 19.77 -33.73
CA TRP A 28 7.96 19.93 -35.07
C TRP A 28 9.01 20.45 -36.06
N GLY A 29 9.78 21.48 -35.69
CA GLY A 29 10.89 21.96 -36.53
C GLY A 29 12.01 20.92 -36.68
N ALA A 30 12.27 20.13 -35.62
CA ALA A 30 13.19 19.01 -35.67
C ALA A 30 12.73 17.92 -36.66
N LEU A 31 11.43 17.58 -36.65
CA LEU A 31 10.85 16.56 -37.51
C LEU A 31 11.01 16.88 -39.00
N ASP A 32 10.73 18.12 -39.41
CA ASP A 32 10.81 18.52 -40.81
C ASP A 32 12.25 18.43 -41.35
N SER A 33 13.20 18.95 -40.57
CA SER A 33 14.64 18.89 -40.89
C SER A 33 15.14 17.44 -40.97
N CYS A 34 14.73 16.59 -40.02
CA CYS A 34 15.08 15.17 -40.01
C CYS A 34 14.50 14.40 -41.20
N ARG A 35 13.24 14.68 -41.58
CA ARG A 35 12.59 14.04 -42.74
C ARG A 35 13.29 14.38 -44.04
N GLU A 36 13.65 15.66 -44.24
CA GLU A 36 14.36 16.10 -45.44
C GLU A 36 15.73 15.41 -45.55
N TYR A 37 16.48 15.34 -44.44
CA TYR A 37 17.76 14.64 -44.42
C TYR A 37 17.59 13.14 -44.70
N CYS A 38 16.66 12.46 -44.01
CA CYS A 38 16.42 11.02 -44.19
C CYS A 38 15.93 10.66 -45.60
N ALA A 39 15.24 11.58 -46.29
CA ALA A 39 14.82 11.38 -47.69
C ALA A 39 16.02 11.30 -48.65
N ARG A 40 17.12 11.99 -48.34
CA ARG A 40 18.37 11.99 -49.12
C ARG A 40 19.34 10.90 -48.66
N ASN A 41 19.30 10.56 -47.36
CA ASN A 41 20.25 9.68 -46.68
C ASN A 41 19.55 8.50 -45.97
N GLY A 42 18.70 7.76 -46.70
CA GLY A 42 17.81 6.75 -46.10
C GLY A 42 18.46 5.52 -45.45
N ASN A 43 19.79 5.40 -45.47
CA ASN A 43 20.58 4.34 -44.82
C ASN A 43 21.46 4.88 -43.67
N ASP A 44 21.27 6.13 -43.26
CA ASP A 44 21.94 6.69 -42.07
C ASP A 44 21.15 6.27 -40.82
N ALA A 45 21.72 5.35 -40.04
CA ALA A 45 21.08 4.80 -38.85
C ALA A 45 20.84 5.87 -37.76
N ASP A 46 21.76 6.83 -37.59
CA ASP A 46 21.64 7.87 -36.57
C ASP A 46 20.58 8.89 -36.92
N ALA A 47 20.45 9.21 -38.21
CA ALA A 47 19.37 10.06 -38.69
C ALA A 47 18.00 9.39 -38.58
N LEU A 48 17.91 8.08 -38.87
CA LEU A 48 16.68 7.31 -38.71
C LEU A 48 16.24 7.21 -37.24
N ASP A 49 17.20 7.05 -36.32
CA ASP A 49 16.94 7.07 -34.89
C ASP A 49 16.44 8.45 -34.41
N LEU A 50 17.09 9.54 -34.84
CA LEU A 50 16.65 10.90 -34.52
C LEU A 50 15.27 11.21 -35.10
N LEU A 51 14.98 10.74 -36.33
CA LEU A 51 13.65 10.80 -36.91
C LEU A 51 12.63 10.07 -36.05
N GLY A 52 12.99 8.88 -35.52
CA GLY A 52 12.17 8.14 -34.58
C GLY A 52 11.81 8.95 -33.33
N GLN A 53 12.79 9.59 -32.70
CA GLN A 53 12.57 10.46 -31.53
C GLN A 53 11.65 11.65 -31.84
N CYS A 54 11.83 12.29 -33.01
CA CYS A 54 10.97 13.40 -33.44
C CYS A 54 9.51 12.93 -33.69
N LEU A 55 9.33 11.80 -34.37
CA LEU A 55 8.01 11.20 -34.61
C LEU A 55 7.30 10.84 -33.31
N ALA A 56 8.03 10.26 -32.34
CA ALA A 56 7.48 9.96 -31.02
C ALA A 56 7.02 11.22 -30.30
N SER A 57 7.84 12.27 -30.32
CA SER A 57 7.57 13.56 -29.66
C SER A 57 6.40 14.33 -30.29
N THR A 58 6.10 14.08 -31.56
CA THR A 58 4.95 14.64 -32.29
C THR A 58 3.71 13.74 -32.30
N GLY A 59 3.77 12.57 -31.66
CA GLY A 59 2.65 11.65 -31.47
C GLY A 59 2.48 10.56 -32.52
N ASP A 60 3.32 10.52 -33.58
CA ASP A 60 3.32 9.42 -34.55
C ASP A 60 4.16 8.25 -34.04
N LEU A 61 3.63 7.55 -33.03
CA LEU A 61 4.31 6.41 -32.43
C LEU A 61 4.58 5.28 -33.45
N PRO A 62 3.64 4.87 -34.33
CA PRO A 62 3.90 3.82 -35.31
C PRO A 62 5.01 4.20 -36.30
N GLY A 63 5.04 5.45 -36.76
CA GLY A 63 6.13 5.96 -37.59
C GLY A 63 7.46 5.94 -36.85
N ALA A 64 7.47 6.34 -35.58
CA ALA A 64 8.66 6.32 -34.73
C ALA A 64 9.27 4.91 -34.63
N GLY A 65 8.44 3.91 -34.31
CA GLY A 65 8.88 2.51 -34.20
C GLY A 65 9.49 2.01 -35.51
N ASN A 66 8.86 2.31 -36.65
CA ASN A 66 9.37 1.92 -37.97
C ASN A 66 10.73 2.56 -38.30
N ALA A 67 10.92 3.82 -37.92
CA ALA A 67 12.19 4.53 -38.15
C ALA A 67 13.32 3.94 -37.30
N VAL A 68 13.07 3.71 -36.01
CA VAL A 68 14.06 3.10 -35.11
C VAL A 68 14.36 1.64 -35.49
N ASP A 69 13.36 0.85 -35.90
CA ASP A 69 13.57 -0.52 -36.40
C ASP A 69 14.49 -0.55 -37.64
N ARG A 70 14.39 0.45 -38.52
CA ARG A 70 15.30 0.58 -39.66
C ARG A 70 16.72 0.91 -39.20
N ALA A 71 16.88 1.79 -38.21
CA ALA A 71 18.18 2.10 -37.62
C ALA A 71 18.83 0.83 -37.04
N ILE A 72 18.07 0.02 -36.29
CA ILE A 72 18.53 -1.26 -35.74
C ILE A 72 18.97 -2.23 -36.83
N ARG A 73 18.23 -2.35 -37.95
CA ARG A 73 18.62 -3.22 -39.07
C ARG A 73 19.93 -2.80 -39.73
N ILE A 74 20.26 -1.51 -39.72
CA ILE A 74 21.49 -0.98 -40.32
C ILE A 74 22.68 -1.16 -39.37
N ALA A 75 22.49 -0.87 -38.08
CA ALA A 75 23.53 -0.97 -37.06
C ALA A 75 22.98 -1.59 -35.76
N PRO A 76 22.98 -2.94 -35.65
CA PRO A 76 22.35 -3.65 -34.53
C PRO A 76 23.18 -3.67 -33.24
N ASP A 77 24.39 -3.13 -33.25
CA ASP A 77 25.31 -3.10 -32.10
C ASP A 77 25.17 -1.82 -31.25
N ARG A 78 24.20 -0.96 -31.56
CA ARG A 78 23.97 0.32 -30.89
C ARG A 78 22.87 0.22 -29.86
N ALA A 79 23.27 0.15 -28.58
CA ALA A 79 22.34 0.07 -27.45
C ALA A 79 21.25 1.16 -27.46
N ARG A 80 21.61 2.41 -27.83
CA ARG A 80 20.69 3.56 -27.88
C ARG A 80 19.44 3.33 -28.75
N TYR A 81 19.55 2.59 -29.85
CA TYR A 81 18.38 2.36 -30.71
C TYR A 81 17.36 1.45 -30.03
N TYR A 82 17.84 0.46 -29.28
CA TYR A 82 16.97 -0.39 -28.48
C TYR A 82 16.35 0.37 -27.30
N ILE A 83 17.05 1.37 -26.73
CA ILE A 83 16.45 2.28 -25.73
C ILE A 83 15.28 3.03 -26.34
N HIS A 84 15.49 3.74 -27.45
CA HIS A 84 14.44 4.55 -28.07
C HIS A 84 13.26 3.69 -28.58
N LEU A 85 13.53 2.49 -29.14
CA LEU A 85 12.46 1.57 -29.49
C LEU A 85 11.68 1.09 -28.25
N GLY A 86 12.38 0.88 -27.13
CA GLY A 86 11.77 0.57 -25.85
C GLY A 86 10.84 1.69 -25.38
N GLU A 87 11.31 2.94 -25.39
CA GLU A 87 10.52 4.13 -25.02
C GLU A 87 9.28 4.31 -25.90
N VAL A 88 9.41 4.13 -27.21
CA VAL A 88 8.28 4.17 -28.15
C VAL A 88 7.24 3.10 -27.78
N ASN A 89 7.68 1.88 -27.47
CA ASN A 89 6.78 0.80 -27.05
C ASN A 89 6.11 1.10 -25.70
N VAL A 90 6.80 1.76 -24.76
CA VAL A 90 6.18 2.23 -23.50
C VAL A 90 5.05 3.22 -23.79
N GLN A 91 5.28 4.22 -24.66
CA GLN A 91 4.27 5.21 -25.02
C GLN A 91 3.05 4.58 -25.72
N MET A 92 3.26 3.48 -26.44
CA MET A 92 2.19 2.69 -27.06
C MET A 92 1.45 1.77 -26.07
N GLY A 93 1.87 1.68 -24.81
CA GLY A 93 1.35 0.70 -23.84
C GLY A 93 1.80 -0.74 -24.11
N ARG A 94 2.81 -0.95 -24.96
CA ARG A 94 3.40 -2.25 -25.34
C ARG A 94 4.55 -2.61 -24.41
N ALA A 95 4.20 -2.83 -23.15
CA ALA A 95 5.21 -2.95 -22.10
C ALA A 95 6.16 -4.16 -22.34
N ARG A 96 5.65 -5.32 -22.81
CA ARG A 96 6.47 -6.54 -22.98
C ARG A 96 7.54 -6.35 -24.06
N GLU A 97 7.15 -5.74 -25.18
CA GLU A 97 8.02 -5.39 -26.29
C GLU A 97 9.08 -4.39 -25.83
N ALA A 98 8.69 -3.39 -25.04
CA ALA A 98 9.63 -2.44 -24.45
C ALA A 98 10.70 -3.14 -23.59
N LEU A 99 10.28 -4.08 -22.72
CA LEU A 99 11.20 -4.84 -21.89
C LEU A 99 12.18 -5.67 -22.71
N GLY A 100 11.73 -6.28 -23.82
CA GLY A 100 12.61 -7.00 -24.74
C GLY A 100 13.67 -6.10 -25.38
N CYS A 101 13.28 -4.87 -25.76
CA CYS A 101 14.22 -3.88 -26.30
C CYS A 101 15.26 -3.48 -25.24
N PHE A 102 14.81 -3.14 -24.03
CA PHE A 102 15.71 -2.76 -22.95
C PHE A 102 16.64 -3.89 -22.50
N GLN A 103 16.18 -5.14 -22.49
CA GLN A 103 17.03 -6.30 -22.24
C GLN A 103 18.16 -6.42 -23.26
N HIS A 104 17.87 -6.17 -24.54
CA HIS A 104 18.89 -6.17 -25.58
C HIS A 104 19.87 -5.00 -25.43
N ALA A 105 19.36 -3.79 -25.12
CA ALA A 105 20.20 -2.64 -24.80
C ALA A 105 21.17 -2.95 -23.63
N MET A 106 20.68 -3.62 -22.59
CA MET A 106 21.48 -4.03 -21.42
C MET A 106 22.50 -5.13 -21.75
N GLN A 107 22.26 -5.98 -22.76
CA GLN A 107 23.27 -6.93 -23.24
C GLN A 107 24.46 -6.20 -23.89
N LEU A 108 24.18 -5.11 -24.62
CA LEU A 108 25.19 -4.30 -25.31
C LEU A 108 25.94 -3.38 -24.34
N ALA A 109 25.26 -2.85 -23.31
CA ALA A 109 25.84 -1.94 -22.31
C ALA A 109 25.31 -2.25 -20.89
N PRO A 110 25.84 -3.28 -20.21
CA PRO A 110 25.27 -3.83 -18.96
C PRO A 110 25.41 -2.95 -17.70
N GLN A 111 26.24 -1.92 -17.77
CA GLN A 111 26.49 -0.97 -16.68
C GLN A 111 26.07 0.46 -17.03
N ASP A 112 25.35 0.67 -18.14
CA ASP A 112 24.82 1.99 -18.45
C ASP A 112 23.66 2.32 -17.50
N ALA A 113 23.85 3.36 -16.68
CA ALA A 113 22.87 3.75 -15.67
C ALA A 113 21.54 4.21 -16.29
N GLY A 114 21.56 4.80 -17.49
CA GLY A 114 20.36 5.21 -18.22
C GLY A 114 19.55 3.99 -18.66
N ILE A 115 20.20 3.01 -19.31
CA ILE A 115 19.54 1.76 -19.72
C ILE A 115 18.92 1.04 -18.53
N LEU A 116 19.68 0.91 -17.43
CA LEU A 116 19.21 0.25 -16.22
C LEU A 116 18.01 0.98 -15.61
N ASN A 117 18.03 2.32 -15.62
CA ASN A 117 16.91 3.14 -15.18
C ASN A 117 15.66 2.94 -16.05
N ASP A 118 15.78 3.01 -17.38
CA ASP A 118 14.62 2.95 -18.27
C ASP A 118 14.00 1.54 -18.27
N SER A 119 14.85 0.52 -18.20
CA SER A 119 14.44 -0.87 -17.96
C SER A 119 13.63 -1.01 -16.67
N ALA A 120 14.09 -0.36 -15.59
CA ALA A 120 13.40 -0.40 -14.31
C ALA A 120 12.05 0.32 -14.35
N MET A 121 11.96 1.46 -15.05
CA MET A 121 10.72 2.20 -15.19
C MET A 121 9.68 1.44 -16.04
N ALA A 122 10.13 0.68 -17.04
CA ALA A 122 9.26 -0.23 -17.78
C ALA A 122 8.73 -1.37 -16.89
N LEU A 123 9.58 -1.98 -16.06
CA LEU A 123 9.17 -3.00 -15.08
C LEU A 123 8.21 -2.43 -14.04
N TRP A 124 8.43 -1.19 -13.60
CA TRP A 124 7.52 -0.48 -12.70
C TRP A 124 6.13 -0.27 -13.30
N GLY A 125 6.06 0.14 -14.58
CA GLY A 125 4.79 0.25 -15.31
C GLY A 125 4.03 -1.08 -15.45
N MET A 126 4.73 -2.22 -15.34
CA MET A 126 4.12 -3.56 -15.29
C MET A 126 3.76 -4.04 -13.87
N GLY A 127 4.05 -3.25 -12.83
CA GLY A 127 3.89 -3.67 -11.44
C GLY A 127 4.98 -4.63 -10.93
N ARG A 128 6.09 -4.83 -11.66
CA ARG A 128 7.22 -5.68 -11.23
C ARG A 128 8.21 -4.87 -10.38
N LEU A 129 7.78 -4.50 -9.17
CA LEU A 129 8.49 -3.54 -8.31
C LEU A 129 9.88 -4.05 -7.86
N GLU A 130 10.01 -5.33 -7.54
CA GLU A 130 11.24 -5.95 -7.06
C GLU A 130 12.32 -5.95 -8.14
N ASP A 131 11.95 -6.33 -9.36
CA ASP A 131 12.85 -6.31 -10.52
C ASP A 131 13.26 -4.88 -10.86
N ALA A 132 12.32 -3.94 -10.81
CA ALA A 132 12.60 -2.52 -11.01
C ALA A 132 13.60 -1.99 -9.97
N ARG A 133 13.38 -2.29 -8.68
CA ARG A 133 14.29 -1.89 -7.60
C ARG A 133 15.69 -2.48 -7.79
N SER A 134 15.79 -3.76 -8.18
CA SER A 134 17.07 -4.43 -8.45
C SER A 134 17.86 -3.74 -9.56
N LEU A 135 17.20 -3.35 -10.66
CA LEU A 135 17.85 -2.61 -11.75
C LEU A 135 18.24 -1.19 -11.33
N LEU A 136 17.39 -0.49 -10.57
CA LEU A 136 17.71 0.84 -10.03
C LEU A 136 18.88 0.79 -9.05
N GLN A 137 19.00 -0.26 -8.24
CA GLN A 137 20.15 -0.47 -7.37
C GLN A 137 21.45 -0.55 -8.19
N ARG A 138 21.46 -1.36 -9.26
CA ARG A 138 22.60 -1.44 -10.20
C ARG A 138 22.87 -0.12 -10.90
N ALA A 139 21.82 0.64 -11.24
CA ALA A 139 21.95 1.95 -11.86
C ALA A 139 22.60 2.97 -10.90
N VAL A 140 22.24 2.94 -9.61
CA VAL A 140 22.86 3.77 -8.57
C VAL A 140 24.33 3.38 -8.38
N GLU A 141 24.67 2.09 -8.44
CA GLU A 141 26.06 1.62 -8.36
C GLU A 141 26.89 2.08 -9.58
N ALA A 142 26.29 2.09 -10.76
CA ALA A 142 26.93 2.53 -12.00
C ALA A 142 27.16 4.05 -12.05
N ASP A 143 26.19 4.85 -11.61
CA ASP A 143 26.32 6.30 -11.52
C ASP A 143 25.65 6.84 -10.23
N PRO A 144 26.41 6.88 -9.11
CA PRO A 144 25.90 7.39 -7.83
C PRO A 144 25.51 8.88 -7.87
N GLY A 145 26.05 9.64 -8.83
CA GLY A 145 25.78 11.06 -9.01
C GLY A 145 24.42 11.32 -9.65
N ASN A 146 23.90 10.36 -10.43
CA ASN A 146 22.67 10.50 -11.19
C ASN A 146 21.45 10.80 -10.30
N LEU A 147 20.93 12.02 -10.39
CA LEU A 147 19.77 12.45 -9.60
C LEU A 147 18.47 11.78 -10.06
N LEU A 148 18.33 11.49 -11.36
CA LEU A 148 17.14 10.87 -11.91
C LEU A 148 17.01 9.41 -11.44
N VAL A 149 18.11 8.64 -11.52
CA VAL A 149 18.17 7.27 -11.02
C VAL A 149 17.82 7.23 -9.53
N ARG A 150 18.43 8.10 -8.71
CA ARG A 150 18.13 8.16 -7.27
C ARG A 150 16.68 8.53 -6.98
N ARG A 151 16.11 9.48 -7.74
CA ARG A 151 14.69 9.83 -7.63
C ARG A 151 13.80 8.64 -7.96
N ASN A 152 14.08 7.93 -9.06
CA ASN A 152 13.30 6.78 -9.50
C ASN A 152 13.42 5.60 -8.52
N MET A 153 14.61 5.36 -7.96
CA MET A 153 14.81 4.39 -6.87
C MET A 153 13.93 4.70 -5.66
N ARG A 154 13.87 5.98 -5.23
CA ARG A 154 12.98 6.41 -4.14
C ARG A 154 11.50 6.22 -4.50
N LEU A 155 11.11 6.58 -5.72
CA LEU A 155 9.74 6.46 -6.22
C LEU A 155 9.25 5.01 -6.24
N VAL A 156 10.08 4.09 -6.75
CA VAL A 156 9.77 2.65 -6.76
C VAL A 156 9.73 2.11 -5.34
N SER A 157 10.75 2.41 -4.53
CA SER A 157 10.83 1.93 -3.14
C SER A 157 9.65 2.41 -2.30
N ALA A 158 9.17 3.64 -2.51
CA ALA A 158 8.01 4.19 -1.81
C ALA A 158 6.68 3.48 -2.14
N ARG A 159 6.63 2.67 -3.20
CA ARG A 159 5.46 1.83 -3.53
C ARG A 159 5.58 0.39 -3.05
N MET A 160 6.73 -0.01 -2.52
CA MET A 160 6.95 -1.40 -2.07
C MET A 160 6.49 -1.64 -0.64
N ILE A 161 6.43 -0.57 0.16
CA ILE A 161 5.97 -0.57 1.55
C ILE A 161 4.93 0.53 1.66
N ASP A 162 3.74 0.17 2.12
CA ASP A 162 2.66 1.13 2.28
C ASP A 162 3.00 2.19 3.33
N HIS A 163 2.55 3.42 3.09
CA HIS A 163 2.85 4.56 3.95
C HIS A 163 2.38 4.40 5.40
N TRP A 164 1.37 3.55 5.64
CA TRP A 164 0.82 3.32 6.98
C TRP A 164 1.82 2.64 7.92
N HIS A 165 2.81 1.90 7.40
CA HIS A 165 3.87 1.29 8.21
C HIS A 165 4.64 2.32 9.04
N PHE A 166 4.87 3.52 8.49
CA PHE A 166 5.54 4.58 9.21
C PHE A 166 4.68 5.12 10.35
N ALA A 167 3.38 5.30 10.12
CA ALA A 167 2.44 5.74 11.15
C ALA A 167 2.35 4.68 12.27
N MET A 168 2.25 3.41 11.92
CA MET A 168 2.21 2.28 12.87
C MET A 168 3.47 2.23 13.74
N LEU A 169 4.66 2.41 13.16
CA LEU A 169 5.91 2.38 13.92
C LEU A 169 6.07 3.59 14.85
N ASN A 170 5.42 4.71 14.55
CA ASN A 170 5.37 5.90 15.41
C ASN A 170 4.14 5.92 16.33
N ASP A 171 3.37 4.84 16.39
CA ASP A 171 2.22 4.69 17.28
C ASP A 171 2.70 4.27 18.69
N ASP A 172 3.12 5.26 19.48
CA ASP A 172 3.68 5.02 20.81
C ASP A 172 2.69 4.32 21.75
N ALA A 173 1.39 4.61 21.61
CA ALA A 173 0.34 4.00 22.43
C ALA A 173 0.25 2.50 22.13
N ARG A 174 0.15 2.11 20.85
CA ARG A 174 0.20 0.70 20.43
C ARG A 174 1.49 0.04 20.92
N ASN A 175 2.64 0.63 20.58
CA ASN A 175 3.95 0.04 20.85
C ASN A 175 4.18 -0.19 22.35
N THR A 176 3.78 0.77 23.19
CA THR A 176 3.91 0.66 24.65
C THR A 176 3.05 -0.47 25.20
N GLN A 177 1.79 -0.60 24.76
CA GLN A 177 0.88 -1.63 25.24
C GLN A 177 1.33 -3.04 24.80
N PHE A 178 1.69 -3.21 23.53
CA PHE A 178 2.24 -4.48 23.04
C PHE A 178 3.53 -4.85 23.75
N GLU A 179 4.46 -3.91 23.95
CA GLU A 179 5.69 -4.21 24.68
C GLU A 179 5.42 -4.62 26.15
N ALA A 180 4.47 -3.97 26.82
CA ALA A 180 4.09 -4.33 28.18
C ALA A 180 3.52 -5.76 28.25
N ALA A 181 2.63 -6.13 27.33
CA ALA A 181 2.07 -7.47 27.23
C ALA A 181 3.14 -8.52 26.90
N ILE A 182 4.04 -8.21 25.96
CA ILE A 182 5.18 -9.07 25.62
C ILE A 182 6.06 -9.31 26.84
N ARG A 183 6.37 -8.29 27.63
CA ARG A 183 7.19 -8.44 28.85
C ARG A 183 6.53 -9.29 29.92
N ARG A 184 5.20 -9.30 30.00
CA ARG A 184 4.43 -10.15 30.93
C ARG A 184 4.39 -11.61 30.47
N ALA A 185 4.22 -11.83 29.16
CA ALA A 185 4.08 -13.18 28.60
C ALA A 185 5.42 -13.90 28.34
N VAL A 186 6.45 -13.17 27.90
CA VAL A 186 7.73 -13.75 27.52
C VAL A 186 8.62 -13.94 28.73
N GLN A 187 9.08 -15.17 28.92
CA GLN A 187 10.02 -15.56 29.96
C GLN A 187 11.35 -16.02 29.34
N LYS A 188 12.38 -16.16 30.18
CA LYS A 188 13.65 -16.74 29.76
C LYS A 188 13.41 -18.19 29.31
N GLY A 189 13.64 -18.47 28.03
CA GLY A 189 13.37 -19.79 27.44
C GLY A 189 12.14 -19.85 26.54
N SER A 190 11.30 -18.80 26.53
CA SER A 190 10.15 -18.72 25.64
C SER A 190 10.57 -18.80 24.17
N ARG A 191 9.65 -19.32 23.36
CA ARG A 191 9.73 -19.43 21.92
C ARG A 191 8.53 -18.72 21.31
N VAL A 192 8.79 -17.68 20.53
CA VAL A 192 7.75 -16.78 20.05
C VAL A 192 7.51 -16.98 18.56
N LEU A 193 6.25 -17.01 18.16
CA LEU A 193 5.82 -16.86 16.77
C LEU A 193 5.26 -15.45 16.58
N ASP A 194 5.80 -14.69 15.64
CA ASP A 194 5.31 -13.35 15.27
C ASP A 194 4.72 -13.41 13.86
N ILE A 195 3.40 -13.25 13.74
CA ILE A 195 2.68 -13.29 12.47
C ILE A 195 2.28 -11.88 12.05
N GLY A 196 2.60 -11.52 10.81
CA GLY A 196 2.47 -10.13 10.35
C GLY A 196 3.65 -9.30 10.83
N ALA A 197 4.86 -9.86 10.77
CA ALA A 197 6.01 -9.29 11.45
C ALA A 197 6.35 -7.88 10.96
N GLY A 198 6.02 -7.54 9.71
CA GLY A 198 6.29 -6.24 9.13
C GLY A 198 7.76 -5.87 9.26
N SER A 199 8.05 -4.84 10.06
CA SER A 199 9.43 -4.39 10.36
C SER A 199 10.23 -5.32 11.29
N GLY A 200 9.57 -6.27 11.96
CA GLY A 200 10.16 -7.08 13.02
C GLY A 200 10.21 -6.41 14.40
N LEU A 201 9.49 -5.30 14.60
CA LEU A 201 9.47 -4.58 15.87
C LEU A 201 9.02 -5.47 17.05
N LEU A 202 7.87 -6.14 16.92
CA LEU A 202 7.34 -7.02 17.97
C LEU A 202 8.27 -8.21 18.23
N SER A 203 8.84 -8.78 17.15
CA SER A 203 9.88 -9.80 17.25
C SER A 203 11.10 -9.36 18.08
N MET A 204 11.60 -8.14 17.86
CA MET A 204 12.73 -7.59 18.63
C MET A 204 12.33 -7.30 20.09
N MET A 205 11.11 -6.81 20.34
CA MET A 205 10.58 -6.65 21.71
C MET A 205 10.54 -8.00 22.45
N ALA A 206 10.11 -9.07 21.79
CA ALA A 206 10.10 -10.42 22.37
C ALA A 206 11.52 -10.94 22.66
N ALA A 207 12.46 -10.77 21.73
CA ALA A 207 13.85 -11.16 21.94
C ALA A 207 14.51 -10.37 23.09
N ARG A 208 14.18 -9.08 23.21
CA ARG A 208 14.60 -8.21 24.32
C ARG A 208 14.00 -8.64 25.66
N ALA A 209 12.74 -9.07 25.68
CA ALA A 209 12.05 -9.56 26.88
C ALA A 209 12.61 -10.90 27.40
N GLY A 210 13.38 -11.63 26.57
CA GLY A 210 14.09 -12.84 27.00
C GLY A 210 13.74 -14.10 26.21
N ALA A 211 12.98 -13.97 25.11
CA ALA A 211 12.73 -15.09 24.21
C ALA A 211 14.05 -15.66 23.71
N THR A 212 14.20 -16.99 23.81
CA THR A 212 15.38 -17.69 23.30
C THR A 212 15.35 -17.86 21.79
N GLN A 213 14.14 -17.86 21.22
CA GLN A 213 13.93 -17.92 19.79
C GLN A 213 12.65 -17.17 19.44
N VAL A 214 12.73 -16.40 18.35
CA VAL A 214 11.58 -15.75 17.73
C VAL A 214 11.56 -16.13 16.26
N THR A 215 10.46 -16.74 15.83
CA THR A 215 10.20 -16.99 14.40
C THR A 215 9.15 -16.01 13.94
N ALA A 216 9.53 -15.12 13.03
CA ALA A 216 8.66 -14.12 12.46
C ALA A 216 8.25 -14.52 11.04
N CYS A 217 7.01 -14.26 10.62
CA CYS A 217 6.60 -14.43 9.22
C CYS A 217 6.00 -13.16 8.62
N GLU A 218 6.45 -12.85 7.40
CA GLU A 218 6.03 -11.69 6.61
C GLU A 218 5.83 -12.13 5.15
N VAL A 219 4.68 -11.82 4.57
CA VAL A 219 4.33 -12.25 3.20
C VAL A 219 4.98 -11.37 2.14
N ASN A 220 5.10 -10.06 2.39
CA ASN A 220 5.72 -9.12 1.47
C ASN A 220 7.25 -9.36 1.45
N PRO A 221 7.82 -9.77 0.30
CA PRO A 221 9.23 -10.12 0.21
C PRO A 221 10.16 -8.94 0.50
N ALA A 222 9.76 -7.73 0.10
CA ALA A 222 10.55 -6.52 0.32
C ALA A 222 10.58 -6.17 1.81
N LEU A 223 9.42 -6.20 2.48
CA LEU A 223 9.33 -5.93 3.90
C LEU A 223 10.03 -7.00 4.74
N ALA A 224 9.90 -8.28 4.38
CA ALA A 224 10.65 -9.37 5.02
C ALA A 224 12.17 -9.20 4.85
N GLY A 225 12.64 -8.69 3.72
CA GLY A 225 14.03 -8.30 3.48
C GLY A 225 14.48 -7.20 4.45
N GLN A 226 13.73 -6.10 4.50
CA GLN A 226 14.03 -4.98 5.40
C GLN A 226 13.97 -5.37 6.87
N ALA A 227 13.03 -6.23 7.28
CA ALA A 227 12.96 -6.75 8.64
C ALA A 227 14.25 -7.45 9.05
N ARG A 228 14.81 -8.32 8.19
CA ARG A 228 16.08 -9.00 8.46
C ARG A 228 17.24 -8.02 8.64
N GLU A 229 17.29 -6.97 7.82
CA GLU A 229 18.31 -5.92 7.97
C GLU A 229 18.16 -5.17 9.28
N MET A 230 16.95 -4.71 9.62
CA MET A 230 16.68 -4.00 10.88
C MET A 230 16.99 -4.87 12.10
N ILE A 231 16.60 -6.14 12.09
CA ILE A 231 16.90 -7.11 13.15
C ILE A 231 18.42 -7.30 13.32
N ARG A 232 19.16 -7.41 12.22
CA ARG A 232 20.62 -7.53 12.22
C ARG A 232 21.28 -6.28 12.79
N ASP A 233 20.87 -5.12 12.32
CA ASP A 233 21.49 -3.85 12.69
C ASP A 233 21.20 -3.50 14.17
N ASN A 234 20.11 -4.04 14.74
CA ASN A 234 19.80 -3.97 16.17
C ASN A 234 20.38 -5.13 17.01
N GLY A 235 21.15 -6.05 16.41
CA GLY A 235 21.88 -7.09 17.13
C GLY A 235 21.05 -8.27 17.60
N TYR A 236 19.91 -8.57 16.94
CA TYR A 236 19.01 -9.67 17.32
C TYR A 236 19.01 -10.88 16.35
N SER A 237 19.93 -10.92 15.38
CA SER A 237 20.00 -12.01 14.39
C SER A 237 20.28 -13.41 14.97
N ASP A 238 20.82 -13.48 16.19
CA ASP A 238 21.06 -14.75 16.90
C ASP A 238 19.76 -15.38 17.42
N ARG A 239 18.69 -14.57 17.60
CA ARG A 239 17.41 -15.01 18.20
C ARG A 239 16.22 -14.90 17.27
N VAL A 240 16.21 -13.91 16.38
CA VAL A 240 15.06 -13.62 15.52
C VAL A 240 15.32 -14.11 14.11
N ARG A 241 14.43 -14.97 13.60
CA ARG A 241 14.45 -15.49 12.24
C ARG A 241 13.19 -15.05 11.49
N VAL A 242 13.36 -14.39 10.35
CA VAL A 242 12.24 -13.97 9.49
C VAL A 242 12.04 -14.95 8.33
N LEU A 243 10.85 -15.53 8.25
CA LEU A 243 10.34 -16.33 7.14
C LEU A 243 9.56 -15.44 6.18
N ASN A 244 9.91 -15.47 4.89
CA ASN A 244 9.06 -14.85 3.88
C ASN A 244 7.99 -15.85 3.43
N LYS A 245 6.95 -16.00 4.25
CA LYS A 245 5.85 -16.97 4.10
C LYS A 245 4.58 -16.41 4.70
N LEU A 246 3.43 -16.83 4.16
CA LEU A 246 2.18 -16.77 4.92
C LEU A 246 2.24 -17.75 6.09
N SER A 247 1.53 -17.46 7.19
CA SER A 247 1.51 -18.34 8.36
C SER A 247 0.98 -19.74 8.03
N GLN A 248 0.03 -19.85 7.10
CA GLN A 248 -0.53 -21.11 6.59
C GLN A 248 0.47 -21.95 5.77
N GLN A 249 1.60 -21.37 5.38
CA GLN A 249 2.68 -22.04 4.63
C GLN A 249 3.85 -22.44 5.52
N ILE A 250 3.78 -22.13 6.82
CA ILE A 250 4.78 -22.56 7.79
C ILE A 250 4.60 -24.06 8.00
N ASP A 251 5.66 -24.81 7.74
CA ASP A 251 5.75 -26.23 8.04
C ASP A 251 6.44 -26.39 9.41
N PRO A 252 5.70 -26.79 10.45
CA PRO A 252 6.24 -26.86 11.80
C PRO A 252 7.42 -27.84 11.96
N ASP A 253 7.60 -28.79 11.05
CA ASP A 253 8.66 -29.80 11.14
C ASP A 253 9.97 -29.34 10.50
N THR A 254 9.91 -28.33 9.63
CA THR A 254 11.09 -27.77 8.94
C THR A 254 11.37 -26.32 9.31
N ASP A 255 10.33 -25.56 9.65
CA ASP A 255 10.41 -24.13 9.96
C ASP A 255 10.60 -23.85 11.47
N PHE A 256 10.50 -24.84 12.33
CA PHE A 256 10.87 -24.72 13.75
C PHE A 256 12.00 -25.70 14.09
N PRO A 257 12.81 -25.43 15.14
CA PRO A 257 13.76 -26.43 15.60
C PRO A 257 13.05 -27.74 15.97
N PRO A 258 13.72 -28.90 15.78
CA PRO A 258 13.11 -30.20 15.98
C PRO A 258 12.44 -30.33 17.35
N LYS A 259 11.19 -30.80 17.35
CA LYS A 259 10.37 -31.00 18.57
C LYS A 259 10.17 -29.74 19.41
N THR A 260 10.25 -28.56 18.82
CA THR A 260 9.92 -27.30 19.48
C THR A 260 8.77 -26.62 18.75
N ARG A 261 7.80 -26.15 19.53
CA ARG A 261 6.67 -25.35 19.07
C ARG A 261 6.70 -24.03 19.87
N PRO A 262 6.35 -22.89 19.28
CA PRO A 262 6.22 -21.63 19.99
C PRO A 262 5.20 -21.71 21.13
N ASP A 263 5.54 -21.14 22.28
CA ASP A 263 4.69 -21.05 23.48
C ASP A 263 4.04 -19.67 23.64
N VAL A 264 4.41 -18.70 22.80
CA VAL A 264 3.76 -17.40 22.69
C VAL A 264 3.51 -17.07 21.23
N LEU A 265 2.29 -16.65 20.90
CA LEU A 265 1.92 -16.05 19.62
C LEU A 265 1.79 -14.53 19.79
N LEU A 266 2.50 -13.79 18.96
CA LEU A 266 2.25 -12.38 18.67
C LEU A 266 1.59 -12.31 17.30
N ALA A 267 0.41 -11.70 17.25
CA ALA A 267 -0.30 -11.45 16.01
C ALA A 267 -0.62 -9.96 15.92
N GLU A 268 -0.21 -9.33 14.84
CA GLU A 268 -0.68 -8.00 14.49
C GLU A 268 -1.06 -8.02 13.01
N VAL A 269 -2.33 -8.37 12.80
CA VAL A 269 -2.97 -8.61 11.50
C VAL A 269 -4.40 -8.08 11.60
N PHE A 270 -4.53 -6.83 12.08
CA PHE A 270 -5.79 -6.16 12.35
C PHE A 270 -5.91 -4.89 11.53
N ASP A 271 -7.10 -4.64 10.99
CA ASP A 271 -7.42 -3.39 10.30
C ASP A 271 -8.29 -2.47 11.16
N THR A 272 -8.80 -1.39 10.58
CA THR A 272 -9.67 -0.43 11.27
C THR A 272 -11.03 -1.01 11.69
N LEU A 273 -11.46 -2.13 11.08
CA LEU A 273 -12.64 -2.91 11.46
C LEU A 273 -12.27 -4.22 12.16
N LEU A 274 -11.09 -4.25 12.77
CA LEU A 274 -10.50 -5.33 13.56
C LEU A 274 -10.10 -6.57 12.73
N ILE A 275 -11.00 -7.19 11.98
CA ILE A 275 -10.77 -8.53 11.38
C ILE A 275 -10.47 -8.52 9.87
N GLY A 276 -10.36 -7.35 9.24
CA GLY A 276 -10.22 -7.17 7.78
C GLY A 276 -8.96 -7.78 7.17
N GLU A 277 -7.91 -7.96 7.98
CA GLU A 277 -6.65 -8.60 7.57
C GLU A 277 -6.62 -10.11 7.88
N GLY A 278 -7.77 -10.70 8.17
CA GLY A 278 -7.92 -12.15 8.36
C GLY A 278 -7.44 -12.65 9.73
N ALA A 279 -7.40 -11.78 10.75
CA ALA A 279 -6.98 -12.10 12.12
C ALA A 279 -7.56 -13.43 12.64
N LEU A 280 -8.87 -13.64 12.47
CA LEU A 280 -9.57 -14.82 12.98
C LEU A 280 -9.06 -16.13 12.37
N ALA A 281 -8.86 -16.16 11.04
CA ALA A 281 -8.37 -17.35 10.35
C ALA A 281 -6.89 -17.61 10.65
N THR A 282 -6.11 -16.54 10.72
CA THR A 282 -4.67 -16.58 10.99
C THR A 282 -4.37 -17.11 12.40
N ILE A 283 -5.04 -16.59 13.42
CA ILE A 283 -4.83 -17.01 14.81
C ILE A 283 -5.35 -18.42 15.04
N ASP A 284 -6.53 -18.77 14.51
CA ASP A 284 -7.09 -20.13 14.61
C ASP A 284 -6.17 -21.19 13.96
N HIS A 285 -5.64 -20.90 12.76
CA HIS A 285 -4.66 -21.76 12.11
C HIS A 285 -3.40 -21.94 12.97
N ALA A 286 -2.82 -20.83 13.47
CA ALA A 286 -1.61 -20.87 14.27
C ALA A 286 -1.80 -21.73 15.54
N ARG A 287 -2.92 -21.54 16.24
CA ARG A 287 -3.23 -22.29 17.47
C ARG A 287 -3.40 -23.79 17.23
N ARG A 288 -3.98 -24.18 16.10
CA ARG A 288 -4.21 -25.60 15.77
C ARG A 288 -2.96 -26.33 15.29
N HIS A 289 -2.10 -25.63 14.55
CA HIS A 289 -1.06 -26.28 13.75
C HIS A 289 0.36 -25.86 14.13
N LEU A 290 0.56 -24.65 14.65
CA LEU A 290 1.90 -24.07 14.83
C LEU A 290 2.33 -23.99 16.30
N LEU A 291 1.41 -23.76 17.23
CA LEU A 291 1.73 -23.48 18.63
C LEU A 291 1.81 -24.73 19.53
N ALA A 292 2.49 -24.58 20.66
CA ALA A 292 2.46 -25.55 21.74
C ALA A 292 1.09 -25.55 22.45
N PRO A 293 0.65 -26.67 23.06
CA PRO A 293 -0.53 -26.67 23.90
C PRO A 293 -0.43 -25.66 25.04
N GLY A 294 -1.48 -24.84 25.22
CA GLY A 294 -1.50 -23.80 26.26
C GLY A 294 -0.66 -22.56 25.94
N ALA A 295 -0.21 -22.38 24.70
CA ALA A 295 0.51 -21.18 24.29
C ALA A 295 -0.30 -19.91 24.57
N THR A 296 0.40 -18.86 25.02
CA THR A 296 -0.17 -17.53 25.21
C THR A 296 -0.40 -16.86 23.86
N VAL A 297 -1.52 -16.17 23.69
CA VAL A 297 -1.89 -15.47 22.45
C VAL A 297 -2.04 -13.99 22.75
N ILE A 298 -1.32 -13.15 22.00
CA ILE A 298 -1.37 -11.69 22.13
C ILE A 298 -1.71 -11.09 20.76
N PRO A 299 -2.81 -10.33 20.64
CA PRO A 299 -3.86 -10.13 21.66
C PRO A 299 -4.69 -11.40 21.90
N CYS A 300 -5.28 -11.55 23.09
CA CYS A 300 -6.13 -12.70 23.43
C CYS A 300 -7.59 -12.51 23.02
N ALA A 301 -8.07 -11.27 22.93
CA ALA A 301 -9.41 -10.95 22.45
C ALA A 301 -9.47 -9.59 21.75
N GLY A 302 -10.56 -9.35 21.01
CA GLY A 302 -10.83 -8.08 20.36
C GLY A 302 -12.33 -7.77 20.33
N GLU A 303 -12.67 -6.49 20.51
CA GLU A 303 -14.05 -6.01 20.57
C GLU A 303 -14.23 -4.86 19.58
N LEU A 304 -15.28 -4.92 18.76
CA LEU A 304 -15.66 -3.84 17.85
C LEU A 304 -16.81 -3.05 18.48
N TYR A 305 -16.71 -1.74 18.53
CA TYR A 305 -17.68 -0.85 19.15
C TYR A 305 -18.28 0.14 18.15
N GLY A 306 -19.46 0.67 18.49
CA GLY A 306 -20.15 1.72 17.74
C GLY A 306 -20.76 2.78 18.64
N VAL A 307 -20.79 4.03 18.17
CA VAL A 307 -21.49 5.16 18.82
C VAL A 307 -22.12 6.07 17.77
N LEU A 308 -23.33 6.57 18.04
CA LEU A 308 -24.00 7.52 17.16
C LEU A 308 -23.29 8.87 17.23
N LEU A 309 -23.00 9.47 16.06
CA LEU A 309 -22.18 10.68 15.94
C LEU A 309 -22.96 11.81 15.24
N GLU A 310 -22.93 12.99 15.84
CA GLU A 310 -23.23 14.25 15.14
C GLU A 310 -21.92 14.91 14.71
N SER A 311 -21.67 15.00 13.40
CA SER A 311 -20.54 15.74 12.82
C SER A 311 -20.90 16.21 11.41
N GLU A 312 -21.31 17.46 11.27
CA GLU A 312 -21.66 18.02 9.97
C GLU A 312 -20.43 18.15 9.05
N SER A 313 -19.28 18.54 9.60
CA SER A 313 -18.02 18.66 8.85
C SER A 313 -17.63 17.34 8.18
N LEU A 314 -17.63 16.24 8.93
CA LEU A 314 -17.31 14.92 8.40
C LEU A 314 -18.36 14.47 7.36
N TRP A 315 -19.64 14.75 7.63
CA TRP A 315 -20.70 14.43 6.68
C TRP A 315 -20.52 15.17 5.35
N ARG A 316 -20.15 16.45 5.38
CA ARG A 316 -19.91 17.28 4.18
C ARG A 316 -18.66 16.88 3.39
N GLU A 317 -17.69 16.19 4.02
CA GLU A 317 -16.53 15.60 3.32
C GLU A 317 -16.88 14.30 2.60
N GLY A 318 -17.78 13.49 3.15
CA GLY A 318 -18.09 12.15 2.66
C GLY A 318 -19.45 11.96 1.98
N ALA A 319 -20.33 12.97 2.03
CA ALA A 319 -21.68 12.94 1.47
C ALA A 319 -22.10 14.33 0.96
N VAL A 320 -23.10 14.33 0.07
CA VAL A 320 -23.65 15.55 -0.53
C VAL A 320 -25.18 15.47 -0.61
N ASP A 321 -25.84 16.60 -0.39
CA ASP A 321 -27.28 16.79 -0.64
C ASP A 321 -27.49 17.85 -1.73
N SER A 322 -27.81 19.08 -1.36
CA SER A 322 -27.98 20.20 -2.28
C SER A 322 -26.77 21.12 -2.25
N VAL A 323 -26.24 21.43 -3.43
CA VAL A 323 -25.17 22.42 -3.61
C VAL A 323 -25.67 23.49 -4.56
N SER A 324 -25.60 24.76 -4.14
CA SER A 324 -26.06 25.91 -4.94
C SER A 324 -27.50 25.81 -5.44
N GLY A 325 -28.37 25.10 -4.72
CA GLY A 325 -29.79 24.92 -5.07
C GLY A 325 -30.08 23.76 -6.04
N PHE A 326 -29.07 22.98 -6.42
CA PHE A 326 -29.23 21.75 -7.21
C PHE A 326 -29.20 20.53 -6.30
N ASP A 327 -30.03 19.52 -6.56
CA ASP A 327 -29.98 18.23 -5.89
C ASP A 327 -28.87 17.36 -6.51
N LEU A 328 -27.86 17.03 -5.70
CA LEU A 328 -26.72 16.19 -6.08
C LEU A 328 -26.67 14.89 -5.27
N ALA A 329 -27.73 14.53 -4.52
CA ALA A 329 -27.75 13.35 -3.66
C ALA A 329 -27.49 12.04 -4.42
N ALA A 330 -27.74 12.01 -5.73
CA ALA A 330 -27.42 10.88 -6.60
C ALA A 330 -25.93 10.51 -6.61
N LEU A 331 -25.02 11.44 -6.29
CA LEU A 331 -23.57 11.19 -6.22
C LEU A 331 -23.19 10.29 -5.05
N ASN A 332 -24.01 10.24 -3.99
CA ASN A 332 -23.74 9.41 -2.81
C ASN A 332 -23.64 7.91 -3.13
N ARG A 333 -24.11 7.43 -4.29
CA ARG A 333 -23.93 6.03 -4.72
C ARG A 333 -22.46 5.61 -4.97
N PHE A 334 -21.56 6.58 -5.10
CA PHE A 334 -20.13 6.36 -5.37
C PHE A 334 -19.25 6.51 -4.13
N ARG A 335 -19.87 6.77 -2.96
CA ARG A 335 -19.14 6.93 -1.71
C ARG A 335 -18.51 5.61 -1.25
N PRO A 336 -17.40 5.66 -0.50
CA PRO A 336 -16.94 4.49 0.24
C PRO A 336 -17.94 4.13 1.35
N ASP A 337 -17.97 2.84 1.71
CA ASP A 337 -18.88 2.31 2.73
C ASP A 337 -18.68 3.01 4.09
N THR A 338 -17.42 3.27 4.43
CA THR A 338 -17.00 4.01 5.62
C THR A 338 -15.98 5.08 5.25
N VAL A 339 -15.89 6.11 6.07
CA VAL A 339 -14.86 7.17 5.96
C VAL A 339 -14.02 7.20 7.22
N SER A 340 -12.71 7.41 7.11
CA SER A 340 -11.85 7.57 8.28
C SER A 340 -12.18 8.88 9.00
N LEU A 341 -12.21 8.85 10.33
CA LEU A 341 -12.35 10.03 11.15
C LEU A 341 -11.06 10.85 11.08
N SER A 342 -11.03 11.90 10.25
CA SER A 342 -9.83 12.73 10.10
C SER A 342 -9.73 13.80 11.21
N PRO A 343 -8.52 14.19 11.64
CA PRO A 343 -8.34 15.26 12.63
C PRO A 343 -8.81 16.64 12.12
N ALA A 344 -8.87 16.83 10.79
CA ALA A 344 -9.37 18.06 10.18
C ALA A 344 -10.91 18.16 10.21
N ALA A 345 -11.60 17.01 10.22
CA ALA A 345 -13.05 16.90 10.29
C ALA A 345 -13.60 16.76 11.72
N ALA A 346 -12.72 16.82 12.73
CA ALA A 346 -12.90 16.51 14.14
C ALA A 346 -13.91 17.36 14.94
N GLY A 347 -14.79 18.12 14.27
CA GLY A 347 -15.96 18.69 14.94
C GLY A 347 -17.02 17.61 15.17
N GLY A 348 -17.63 17.56 16.36
CA GLY A 348 -18.79 16.69 16.58
C GLY A 348 -18.97 16.22 18.02
N ARG A 349 -20.15 15.65 18.30
CA ARG A 349 -20.48 15.08 19.61
C ARG A 349 -21.15 13.72 19.48
N VAL A 350 -20.99 12.90 20.52
CA VAL A 350 -21.67 11.61 20.62
C VAL A 350 -23.15 11.79 21.00
N LEU A 351 -24.00 10.99 20.39
CA LEU A 351 -25.46 11.01 20.60
C LEU A 351 -25.97 9.79 21.38
N SER A 352 -25.13 8.78 21.61
CA SER A 352 -25.45 7.56 22.35
C SER A 352 -24.34 7.16 23.31
N ASP A 353 -24.61 6.15 24.14
CA ASP A 353 -23.56 5.38 24.81
C ASP A 353 -22.83 4.49 23.80
N ASP A 354 -21.67 3.97 24.20
CA ASP A 354 -20.91 2.99 23.42
C ASP A 354 -21.66 1.66 23.36
N ALA A 355 -21.79 1.09 22.16
CA ALA A 355 -22.40 -0.21 21.93
C ALA A 355 -21.35 -1.20 21.44
N CYS A 356 -21.17 -2.33 22.15
CA CYS A 356 -20.34 -3.43 21.66
C CYS A 356 -21.07 -4.15 20.51
N ILE A 357 -20.45 -4.14 19.33
CA ILE A 357 -20.96 -4.77 18.11
C ILE A 357 -20.56 -6.24 18.06
N PHE A 358 -19.25 -6.51 18.12
CA PHE A 358 -18.72 -7.86 18.14
C PHE A 358 -17.71 -8.02 19.26
N SER A 359 -17.66 -9.21 19.86
CA SER A 359 -16.60 -9.63 20.77
C SER A 359 -16.03 -10.94 20.25
N PHE A 360 -14.71 -10.97 20.08
CA PHE A 360 -13.94 -12.09 19.55
C PHE A 360 -12.95 -12.57 20.61
N ASP A 361 -13.09 -13.83 21.01
CA ASP A 361 -12.08 -14.51 21.82
C ASP A 361 -11.14 -15.28 20.89
N PHE A 362 -9.90 -14.81 20.76
CA PHE A 362 -8.90 -15.44 19.91
C PHE A 362 -8.33 -16.74 20.53
N THR A 363 -8.68 -17.02 21.79
CA THR A 363 -8.34 -18.24 22.53
C THR A 363 -9.48 -19.27 22.57
N ALA A 364 -10.69 -18.92 22.12
CA ALA A 364 -11.81 -19.86 21.99
C ALA A 364 -11.72 -20.72 20.70
N GLU A 365 -12.55 -21.75 20.59
CA GLU A 365 -12.69 -22.49 19.33
C GLU A 365 -13.31 -21.60 18.23
N ALA A 366 -12.96 -21.88 16.96
CA ALA A 366 -13.50 -21.10 15.85
C ALA A 366 -15.04 -21.16 15.81
N GLY A 367 -15.67 -19.99 15.70
CA GLY A 367 -17.13 -19.86 15.63
C GLY A 367 -17.79 -19.57 16.98
N ALA A 368 -17.01 -19.23 18.02
CA ALA A 368 -17.55 -18.78 19.30
C ALA A 368 -18.35 -17.47 19.19
N SER A 369 -17.98 -16.58 18.27
CA SER A 369 -18.68 -15.32 18.00
C SER A 369 -19.75 -15.50 16.92
N PRO A 370 -20.94 -14.88 17.07
CA PRO A 370 -21.99 -14.96 16.06
C PRO A 370 -21.59 -14.20 14.78
N ASP A 371 -21.84 -14.79 13.61
CA ASP A 371 -21.54 -14.15 12.32
C ASP A 371 -22.46 -12.94 12.00
N SER A 372 -23.50 -12.72 12.80
CA SER A 372 -24.40 -11.57 12.68
C SER A 372 -24.97 -11.16 14.03
N VAL A 373 -25.04 -9.85 14.25
CA VAL A 373 -25.70 -9.24 15.40
C VAL A 373 -26.69 -8.17 14.95
N ARG A 374 -27.71 -7.93 15.77
CA ARG A 374 -28.63 -6.80 15.65
C ARG A 374 -28.62 -6.03 16.96
N LEU A 375 -28.36 -4.74 16.86
CA LEU A 375 -28.22 -3.84 17.99
C LEU A 375 -29.26 -2.73 17.85
N ASP A 376 -29.85 -2.40 18.99
CA ASP A 376 -30.78 -1.29 19.14
C ASP A 376 -30.08 -0.26 20.02
N ILE A 377 -29.50 0.77 19.39
CA ILE A 377 -28.68 1.78 20.05
C ILE A 377 -29.57 2.94 20.51
N PRO A 378 -29.76 3.16 21.83
CA PRO A 378 -30.62 4.22 22.33
C PRO A 378 -29.99 5.60 22.12
N VAL A 379 -30.79 6.56 21.67
CA VAL A 379 -30.39 7.96 21.57
C VAL A 379 -30.44 8.60 22.97
N ARG A 380 -29.33 9.24 23.36
CA ARG A 380 -29.17 9.95 24.64
C ARG A 380 -29.25 11.46 24.50
N ASN A 381 -28.72 12.00 23.40
CA ASN A 381 -28.69 13.43 23.14
C ASN A 381 -29.49 13.76 21.88
N LYS A 382 -30.25 14.86 21.93
CA LYS A 382 -30.92 15.40 20.75
C LYS A 382 -29.88 15.95 19.76
N GLY A 383 -30.08 15.73 18.48
CA GLY A 383 -29.19 16.24 17.44
C GLY A 383 -29.50 15.70 16.04
N MET A 384 -28.57 15.94 15.12
CA MET A 384 -28.53 15.36 13.79
C MET A 384 -27.51 14.22 13.77
N CYS A 385 -27.99 12.98 13.69
CA CYS A 385 -27.15 11.80 13.55
C CYS A 385 -26.61 11.74 12.12
N HIS A 386 -25.31 12.00 11.98
CA HIS A 386 -24.61 12.02 10.71
C HIS A 386 -23.97 10.67 10.40
N GLY A 387 -23.74 9.81 11.39
CA GLY A 387 -23.07 8.54 11.20
C GLY A 387 -23.02 7.65 12.43
N LEU A 388 -22.64 6.39 12.21
CA LEU A 388 -22.18 5.47 13.24
C LEU A 388 -20.65 5.47 13.23
N LEU A 389 -20.03 6.02 14.27
CA LEU A 389 -18.58 5.93 14.50
C LEU A 389 -18.25 4.56 15.05
N VAL A 390 -17.21 3.93 14.51
CA VAL A 390 -16.78 2.56 14.78
C VAL A 390 -15.29 2.55 15.10
N TRP A 391 -14.94 1.83 16.16
CA TRP A 391 -13.57 1.65 16.63
C TRP A 391 -13.46 0.27 17.28
N PHE A 392 -12.27 -0.11 17.75
CA PHE A 392 -12.07 -1.39 18.43
C PHE A 392 -11.23 -1.28 19.70
N ARG A 393 -11.31 -2.33 20.52
CA ARG A 393 -10.43 -2.58 21.64
C ARG A 393 -9.77 -3.93 21.46
N LEU A 394 -8.47 -4.01 21.70
CA LEU A 394 -7.73 -5.27 21.82
C LEU A 394 -7.44 -5.54 23.29
N GLN A 395 -7.81 -6.74 23.74
CA GLN A 395 -7.38 -7.27 25.02
C GLN A 395 -6.05 -8.00 24.80
N LEU A 396 -4.95 -7.46 25.35
CA LEU A 396 -3.61 -8.00 25.11
C LEU A 396 -3.27 -9.15 26.06
N ASP A 397 -3.70 -9.03 27.32
CA ASP A 397 -3.66 -10.07 28.34
C ASP A 397 -4.84 -9.88 29.34
N ASP A 398 -4.76 -10.40 30.56
CA ASP A 398 -5.80 -10.27 31.57
C ASP A 398 -5.96 -8.85 32.15
N GLU A 399 -5.00 -7.95 31.96
CA GLU A 399 -4.99 -6.60 32.52
C GLU A 399 -4.87 -5.49 31.45
N LEU A 400 -4.10 -5.74 30.39
CA LEU A 400 -3.69 -4.74 29.41
C LEU A 400 -4.63 -4.71 28.21
N THR A 401 -4.99 -3.50 27.80
CA THR A 401 -5.80 -3.24 26.62
C THR A 401 -5.18 -2.14 25.77
N PHE A 402 -5.41 -2.27 24.46
CA PHE A 402 -5.27 -1.17 23.53
C PHE A 402 -6.66 -0.74 23.07
N ASP A 403 -6.96 0.55 23.11
CA ASP A 403 -8.27 1.10 22.76
C ASP A 403 -8.08 2.33 21.87
N ASN A 404 -8.56 2.26 20.62
CA ASN A 404 -8.49 3.39 19.68
C ASN A 404 -9.74 4.27 19.70
N ARG A 405 -10.58 4.19 20.75
CA ARG A 405 -11.73 5.07 20.91
C ARG A 405 -11.29 6.55 20.91
N PRO A 406 -11.84 7.39 20.01
CA PRO A 406 -11.62 8.82 20.07
C PRO A 406 -12.22 9.44 21.34
N GLN A 407 -11.59 10.48 21.88
CA GLN A 407 -12.09 11.18 23.06
C GLN A 407 -12.95 12.38 22.67
N PHE A 408 -14.16 12.42 23.19
CA PHE A 408 -15.12 13.51 22.99
C PHE A 408 -15.34 14.25 24.32
N GLU A 409 -15.25 15.57 24.30
CA GLU A 409 -15.75 16.44 25.38
C GLU A 409 -17.00 17.19 24.88
N ALA A 410 -17.53 18.09 25.72
CA ALA A 410 -18.80 18.78 25.47
C ALA A 410 -18.78 19.65 24.19
N ASP A 411 -17.61 20.09 23.74
CA ASP A 411 -17.38 21.01 22.62
C ASP A 411 -16.81 20.35 21.36
N GLY A 412 -16.49 19.06 21.36
CA GLY A 412 -15.95 18.39 20.18
C GLY A 412 -15.14 17.13 20.46
N LEU A 413 -14.51 16.61 19.41
CA LEU A 413 -13.42 15.66 19.55
C LEU A 413 -12.21 16.39 20.16
N VAL A 414 -11.74 15.92 21.32
CA VAL A 414 -10.63 16.53 22.06
C VAL A 414 -9.29 15.86 21.77
N SER A 415 -9.32 14.55 21.51
CA SER A 415 -8.16 13.82 21.04
C SER A 415 -8.62 12.75 20.08
N ASP A 416 -7.99 12.71 18.90
CA ASP A 416 -8.18 11.65 17.91
C ASP A 416 -7.54 10.33 18.34
N ASN A 417 -6.77 10.31 19.44
CA ASN A 417 -5.84 9.24 19.80
C ASN A 417 -5.00 8.90 18.54
N ARG A 418 -3.89 9.61 18.30
CA ARG A 418 -3.06 9.49 17.08
C ARG A 418 -2.48 8.08 16.88
N THR A 419 -3.34 7.15 16.50
CA THR A 419 -3.03 5.78 16.14
C THR A 419 -3.14 5.65 14.63
N HIS A 420 -2.35 4.74 14.06
CA HIS A 420 -2.48 4.40 12.65
C HIS A 420 -3.82 3.69 12.34
N TRP A 421 -4.42 3.01 13.32
CA TRP A 421 -5.76 2.45 13.22
C TRP A 421 -6.82 3.50 13.43
N GLN A 422 -7.00 4.34 12.41
CA GLN A 422 -7.99 5.41 12.44
C GLN A 422 -9.41 4.84 12.55
N PRO A 423 -10.20 5.26 13.56
CA PRO A 423 -11.62 4.93 13.63
C PRO A 423 -12.36 5.38 12.38
N VAL A 424 -13.45 4.68 12.05
CA VAL A 424 -14.19 4.91 10.82
C VAL A 424 -15.65 5.24 11.10
N VAL A 425 -16.28 5.96 10.19
CA VAL A 425 -17.68 6.37 10.31
C VAL A 425 -18.47 5.84 9.13
N LYS A 426 -19.54 5.10 9.42
CA LYS A 426 -20.61 4.79 8.47
C LYS A 426 -21.55 5.99 8.41
N LEU A 427 -21.34 6.92 7.47
CA LEU A 427 -22.24 8.09 7.38
C LEU A 427 -23.66 7.65 6.98
N LEU A 428 -24.66 8.34 7.55
CA LEU A 428 -26.06 8.15 7.23
C LEU A 428 -26.45 9.10 6.10
N VAL A 429 -27.05 8.56 5.05
CA VAL A 429 -27.60 9.35 3.94
C VAL A 429 -29.06 8.94 3.76
N PRO A 430 -30.02 9.84 4.00
CA PRO A 430 -29.83 11.18 4.58
C PRO A 430 -29.34 11.12 6.04
N ALA A 431 -28.77 12.23 6.54
CA ALA A 431 -28.56 12.40 7.97
C ALA A 431 -29.91 12.42 8.70
N LEU A 432 -29.95 11.93 9.95
CA LEU A 432 -31.20 11.72 10.67
C LEU A 432 -31.37 12.65 11.88
N PRO A 433 -32.46 13.43 11.98
CA PRO A 433 -32.80 14.09 13.23
C PRO A 433 -33.18 13.05 14.29
N VAL A 434 -32.58 13.15 15.48
CA VAL A 434 -32.81 12.21 16.58
C VAL A 434 -33.08 12.92 17.90
N GLU A 435 -33.88 12.29 18.76
CA GLU A 435 -34.24 12.77 20.09
C GLU A 435 -34.15 11.63 21.14
N PRO A 436 -33.90 11.95 22.41
CA PRO A 436 -33.91 10.96 23.49
C PRO A 436 -35.22 10.15 23.50
N GLY A 437 -35.10 8.83 23.64
CA GLY A 437 -36.23 7.89 23.53
C GLY A 437 -36.37 7.23 22.16
N MET A 438 -35.69 7.75 21.12
CA MET A 438 -35.50 7.04 19.86
C MET A 438 -34.42 5.96 20.01
N THR A 439 -34.47 4.96 19.12
CA THR A 439 -33.50 3.88 19.03
C THR A 439 -33.09 3.72 17.58
N ILE A 440 -31.79 3.70 17.30
CA ILE A 440 -31.26 3.45 15.96
C ILE A 440 -30.84 1.99 15.87
N ARG A 441 -31.40 1.27 14.90
CA ARG A 441 -31.08 -0.13 14.66
C ARG A 441 -29.84 -0.25 13.78
N VAL A 442 -28.92 -1.11 14.20
CA VAL A 442 -27.72 -1.50 13.46
C VAL A 442 -27.73 -3.01 13.27
N GLU A 443 -27.59 -3.46 12.03
CA GLU A 443 -27.27 -4.86 11.71
C GLU A 443 -25.80 -4.93 11.31
N ALA A 444 -25.06 -5.83 11.96
CA ALA A 444 -23.67 -6.12 11.62
C ALA A 444 -23.52 -7.58 11.23
N ARG A 445 -22.67 -7.84 10.24
CA ARG A 445 -22.34 -9.18 9.73
C ARG A 445 -20.86 -9.29 9.49
N HIS A 446 -20.30 -10.49 9.63
CA HIS A 446 -18.95 -10.76 9.17
C HIS A 446 -18.83 -12.11 8.47
N ASN A 447 -17.85 -12.20 7.56
CA ASN A 447 -17.45 -13.47 6.93
C ASN A 447 -16.11 -13.99 7.47
N ARG A 448 -15.78 -13.61 8.71
CA ARG A 448 -14.50 -13.86 9.40
C ARG A 448 -13.28 -13.10 8.87
N SER A 449 -13.41 -12.42 7.73
CA SER A 449 -12.33 -11.62 7.14
C SER A 449 -12.77 -10.20 6.79
N ASN A 450 -14.05 -9.85 6.94
CA ASN A 450 -14.60 -8.54 6.66
C ASN A 450 -15.82 -8.32 7.54
N VAL A 451 -16.07 -7.06 7.91
CA VAL A 451 -17.27 -6.63 8.64
C VAL A 451 -18.11 -5.76 7.71
N ALA A 452 -19.41 -6.01 7.68
CA ALA A 452 -20.41 -5.18 7.01
C ALA A 452 -21.36 -4.61 8.06
N LEU A 453 -21.64 -3.32 7.96
CA LEU A 453 -22.52 -2.58 8.85
C LEU A 453 -23.67 -1.95 8.05
N GLN A 454 -24.89 -2.12 8.55
CA GLN A 454 -26.08 -1.49 8.01
C GLN A 454 -26.83 -0.78 9.14
N VAL A 455 -27.10 0.51 8.96
CA VAL A 455 -27.92 1.30 9.87
C VAL A 455 -29.31 1.47 9.25
N TYR A 456 -30.37 1.49 10.06
CA TYR A 456 -31.74 1.61 9.58
C TYR A 456 -32.41 2.87 10.11
N ASP A 457 -33.26 3.46 9.28
CA ASP A 457 -34.11 4.57 9.68
C ASP A 457 -35.13 4.09 10.73
N PRO A 458 -35.23 4.77 11.88
CA PRO A 458 -36.06 4.33 13.00
C PRO A 458 -37.57 4.44 12.73
N VAL A 459 -37.98 5.21 11.71
CA VAL A 459 -39.38 5.45 11.35
C VAL A 459 -39.80 4.59 10.17
N SER A 460 -39.03 4.62 9.07
CA SER A 460 -39.37 3.87 7.85
C SER A 460 -38.91 2.42 7.89
N GLY A 461 -37.87 2.10 8.66
CA GLY A 461 -37.24 0.78 8.67
C GLY A 461 -36.35 0.49 7.45
N GLU A 462 -36.17 1.46 6.56
CA GLU A 462 -35.32 1.33 5.37
C GLU A 462 -33.82 1.48 5.73
N PRO A 463 -32.91 0.81 5.00
CA PRO A 463 -31.48 0.95 5.20
C PRO A 463 -30.98 2.35 4.83
N LEU A 464 -30.07 2.87 5.65
CA LEU A 464 -29.33 4.13 5.46
C LEU A 464 -27.91 3.82 5.01
N GLY A 465 -27.49 4.35 3.86
CA GLY A 465 -26.16 4.06 3.30
C GLY A 465 -25.97 4.62 1.91
#